data_AF-T0XZB8-F1
#
_entry.id   AF-T0XZB8-F1
#
_cell.length_a   1.000
_cell.length_b   1.000
_cell.length_c   1.000
_cell.angle_alpha   90.00
_cell.angle_beta   90.00
_cell.angle_gamma   90.00
#
_symmetry.space_group_name_H-M   'P 1'
#
loop_
_entity.id
_entity.type
_entity.pdbx_description
1 polymer ?
#
loop_
_entity_poly.entity_id
_entity_poly.type
_entity_poly.pdbx_seq_one_letter_code
_entity_poly.pdbx_strand_id
1 'polypeptide(L)'
;RVELVTKAASAWINELVDLGGRNNLLYYRDLKQGTLALEPVSTQNEAVLKALLAGGKVLLSNLFGESARETAARRVRTINAKAVENFQERGLQTLHVAWGMATWNNTNSEATPAAPVLLRPINLKPKNSAGEDFEVELTEEWETNPSLLHMLKTE
;
A
#
# COMPACT_ATOMS: atom_id res chain seq x y z
N ARG A 1 -9.04 11.22 34.72
CA ARG A 1 -7.83 11.77 34.04
C ARG A 1 -7.49 10.99 32.78
N VAL A 2 -7.35 9.66 32.84
CA VAL A 2 -7.11 8.81 31.66
C VAL A 2 -8.22 8.95 30.62
N GLU A 3 -9.50 8.89 31.02
CA GLU A 3 -10.65 9.05 30.10
C GLU A 3 -10.67 10.39 29.34
N LEU A 4 -10.28 11.49 30.00
CA LEU A 4 -10.20 12.81 29.37
C LEU A 4 -9.08 12.87 28.33
N VAL A 5 -7.94 12.22 28.62
CA VAL A 5 -6.82 12.10 27.69
C VAL A 5 -7.20 11.22 26.50
N THR A 6 -7.87 10.08 26.72
CA THR A 6 -8.35 9.21 25.64
C THR A 6 -9.36 9.94 24.75
N LYS A 7 -10.31 10.67 25.35
CA LYS A 7 -11.29 11.46 24.60
C LYS A 7 -10.65 12.57 23.77
N ALA A 8 -9.68 13.30 24.34
CA ALA A 8 -8.93 14.33 23.62
C ALA A 8 -8.09 13.72 22.48
N ALA A 9 -7.42 12.59 22.72
CA ALA A 9 -6.66 11.88 21.70
C ALA A 9 -7.55 11.39 20.55
N SER A 10 -8.72 10.81 20.84
CA SER A 10 -9.66 10.39 19.81
C SER A 10 -10.17 11.58 18.99
N ALA A 11 -10.45 12.72 19.61
CA ALA A 11 -10.85 13.93 18.90
C ALA A 11 -9.75 14.43 17.96
N TRP A 12 -8.50 14.52 18.44
CA TRP A 12 -7.37 14.93 17.61
C TRP A 12 -7.08 13.94 16.49
N ILE A 13 -7.19 12.63 16.74
CA ILE A 13 -7.04 11.62 15.68
C ILE A 13 -8.08 11.83 14.59
N ASN A 14 -9.34 12.05 14.96
CA ASN A 14 -10.40 12.30 13.99
C ASN A 14 -10.18 13.61 13.21
N GLU A 15 -9.70 14.67 13.86
CA GLU A 15 -9.34 15.93 13.19
C GLU A 15 -8.15 15.78 12.22
N LEU A 16 -7.28 14.79 12.45
CA LEU A 16 -6.12 14.51 11.62
C LEU A 16 -6.43 13.67 10.38
N VAL A 17 -7.57 12.96 10.34
CA VAL A 17 -7.97 12.17 9.18
C VAL A 17 -8.51 13.10 8.10
N ASP A 18 -7.67 13.44 7.12
CA ASP A 18 -8.08 14.15 5.92
C ASP A 18 -9.01 13.25 5.08
N LEU A 19 -10.29 13.59 5.01
CA LEU A 19 -11.27 12.93 4.14
C LEU A 19 -11.31 13.55 2.73
N GLY A 20 -10.45 14.52 2.44
CA GLY A 20 -10.37 15.19 1.15
C GLY A 20 -9.60 14.39 0.09
N GLY A 21 -9.70 14.86 -1.16
CA GLY A 21 -9.12 14.24 -2.35
C GLY A 21 -7.60 14.02 -2.35
N ARG A 22 -6.87 14.53 -1.34
CA ARG A 22 -5.42 14.36 -1.19
C ARG A 22 -5.05 13.10 -0.40
N ASN A 23 -6.01 12.49 0.28
CA ASN A 23 -5.79 11.26 1.01
C ASN A 23 -5.76 10.06 0.04
N ASN A 24 -4.56 9.56 -0.26
CA ASN A 24 -4.37 8.41 -1.16
C ASN A 24 -4.96 7.09 -0.62
N LEU A 25 -5.33 7.02 0.67
CA LEU A 25 -6.08 5.89 1.24
C LEU A 25 -7.58 5.96 0.92
N LEU A 26 -8.08 7.08 0.40
CA LEU A 26 -9.48 7.21 -0.05
C LEU A 26 -9.57 7.44 -1.56
N TYR A 27 -8.58 8.11 -2.12
CA TYR A 27 -8.50 8.54 -3.51
C TYR A 27 -7.20 8.04 -4.15
N TYR A 28 -7.00 6.71 -4.10
CA TYR A 28 -5.87 6.07 -4.75
C TYR A 28 -5.84 6.42 -6.24
N ARG A 29 -4.62 6.63 -6.74
CA ARG A 29 -4.38 6.92 -8.15
C ARG A 29 -3.13 6.19 -8.61
N ASP A 30 -3.20 5.61 -9.80
CA ASP A 30 -2.06 4.94 -10.38
C ASP A 30 -1.00 5.98 -10.80
N LEU A 31 0.23 5.78 -10.35
CA LEU A 31 1.37 6.63 -10.65
C LEU A 31 2.27 5.94 -11.67
N LYS A 32 3.04 6.76 -12.41
CA LYS A 32 4.01 6.22 -13.38
C LYS A 32 5.12 5.40 -12.73
N GLN A 33 5.53 5.76 -11.51
CA GLN A 33 6.66 5.11 -10.80
C GLN A 33 6.39 4.82 -9.31
N GLY A 34 5.33 5.39 -8.73
CA GLY A 34 5.03 5.29 -7.29
C GLY A 34 4.04 4.17 -6.93
N THR A 35 3.63 3.36 -7.89
CA THR A 35 2.64 2.29 -7.75
C THR A 35 3.05 1.11 -8.63
N LEU A 36 2.66 -0.10 -8.22
CA LEU A 36 2.87 -1.32 -8.96
C LEU A 36 1.71 -2.27 -8.70
N ALA A 37 1.00 -2.65 -9.77
CA ALA A 37 -0.03 -3.68 -9.71
C ALA A 37 0.61 -5.08 -9.72
N LEU A 38 0.15 -5.96 -8.85
CA LEU A 38 0.56 -7.37 -8.79
C LEU A 38 -0.49 -8.23 -9.51
N GLU A 39 -0.57 -8.08 -10.82
CA GLU A 39 -1.53 -8.81 -11.66
C GLU A 39 -0.83 -9.98 -12.37
N PRO A 40 -1.14 -11.25 -12.01
CA PRO A 40 -0.49 -12.40 -12.61
C PRO A 40 -0.93 -12.59 -14.06
N VAL A 41 0.04 -12.72 -14.97
CA VAL A 41 -0.21 -12.91 -16.42
C VAL A 41 -0.11 -14.38 -16.84
N SER A 42 0.40 -15.24 -15.96
CA SER A 42 0.54 -16.69 -16.18
C SER A 42 0.24 -17.50 -14.91
N THR A 43 -0.04 -18.79 -15.08
CA THR A 43 -0.25 -19.73 -13.96
C THR A 43 0.95 -19.78 -13.01
N GLN A 44 2.17 -19.63 -13.55
CA GLN A 44 3.38 -19.59 -12.73
C GLN A 44 3.42 -18.33 -11.86
N ASN A 45 3.14 -17.15 -12.44
CA ASN A 45 3.10 -15.90 -11.67
C ASN A 45 1.99 -15.94 -10.61
N GLU A 46 0.84 -16.55 -10.94
CA GLU A 46 -0.26 -16.74 -10.00
C GLU A 46 0.13 -17.64 -8.81
N ALA A 47 0.84 -18.74 -9.07
CA ALA A 47 1.35 -19.61 -8.01
C ALA A 47 2.33 -18.89 -7.08
N VAL A 48 3.22 -18.05 -7.63
CA VAL A 48 4.16 -17.23 -6.85
C VAL A 48 3.41 -16.16 -6.04
N LEU A 49 2.40 -15.51 -6.62
CA LEU A 49 1.56 -14.56 -5.90
C LEU A 49 0.83 -15.23 -4.74
N LYS A 50 0.26 -16.43 -4.94
CA LYS A 50 -0.36 -17.21 -3.85
C LYS A 50 0.63 -17.55 -2.74
N ALA A 51 1.87 -17.92 -3.09
CA ALA A 51 2.92 -18.17 -2.11
C ALA A 51 3.26 -16.91 -1.29
N LEU A 52 3.34 -15.75 -1.94
CA LEU A 52 3.53 -14.47 -1.25
C LEU A 52 2.36 -14.15 -0.29
N LEU A 53 1.12 -14.31 -0.75
CA LEU A 53 -0.08 -14.08 0.06
C LEU A 53 -0.15 -15.02 1.28
N ALA A 54 0.36 -16.24 1.15
CA ALA A 54 0.51 -17.21 2.23
C ALA A 54 1.64 -16.88 3.23
N GLY A 55 2.36 -15.75 3.03
CA GLY A 55 3.46 -15.32 3.90
C GLY A 55 4.84 -15.83 3.47
N GLY A 56 4.95 -16.44 2.30
CA GLY A 56 6.22 -16.87 1.73
C GLY A 56 7.06 -15.70 1.23
N LYS A 57 8.38 -15.91 1.20
CA LYS A 57 9.34 -15.00 0.55
C LYS A 57 9.45 -15.35 -0.94
N VAL A 58 9.30 -14.36 -1.81
CA VAL A 58 9.40 -14.55 -3.27
C VAL A 58 10.32 -13.52 -3.90
N LEU A 59 10.84 -13.82 -5.09
CA LEU A 59 11.52 -12.82 -5.91
C LEU A 59 10.52 -12.02 -6.72
N LEU A 60 10.71 -10.70 -6.78
CA LEU A 60 9.88 -9.78 -7.56
C LEU A 60 9.84 -10.21 -9.04
N SER A 61 10.98 -10.58 -9.61
CA SER A 61 11.08 -11.08 -10.99
C SER A 61 10.16 -12.26 -11.31
N ASN A 62 9.79 -13.08 -10.32
CA ASN A 62 8.91 -14.24 -10.48
C ASN A 62 7.42 -13.89 -10.42
N LEU A 63 7.06 -12.69 -9.96
CA LEU A 63 5.67 -12.19 -9.97
C LEU A 63 5.24 -11.68 -11.35
N PHE A 64 6.20 -11.45 -12.26
CA PHE A 64 5.95 -10.86 -13.56
C PHE A 64 6.46 -11.73 -14.72
N GLY A 65 5.86 -11.55 -15.89
CA GLY A 65 6.42 -12.06 -17.15
C GLY A 65 7.70 -11.33 -17.54
N GLU A 66 8.53 -11.96 -18.37
CA GLU A 66 9.89 -11.50 -18.72
C GLU A 66 9.92 -10.04 -19.21
N SER A 67 8.98 -9.64 -20.06
CA SER A 67 8.89 -8.28 -20.61
C SER A 67 8.55 -7.20 -19.58
N ALA A 68 7.94 -7.56 -18.45
CA ALA A 68 7.51 -6.61 -17.42
C ALA A 68 8.51 -6.48 -16.25
N ARG A 69 9.48 -7.40 -16.13
CA ARG A 69 10.42 -7.47 -14.99
C ARG A 69 11.23 -6.19 -14.80
N GLU A 70 11.77 -5.64 -15.88
CA GLU A 70 12.59 -4.42 -15.79
C GLU A 70 11.76 -3.22 -15.34
N THR A 71 10.54 -3.08 -15.88
CA THR A 71 9.62 -2.01 -15.49
C THR A 71 9.19 -2.16 -14.02
N ALA A 72 8.88 -3.39 -13.58
CA ALA A 72 8.55 -3.68 -12.20
C ALA A 72 9.72 -3.33 -11.26
N ALA A 73 10.94 -3.77 -11.57
CA ALA A 73 12.13 -3.46 -10.78
C ALA A 73 12.38 -1.95 -10.67
N ARG A 74 12.22 -1.19 -11.77
CA ARG A 74 12.32 0.28 -11.76
C ARG A 74 11.30 0.91 -10.80
N ARG A 75 10.03 0.51 -10.89
CA ARG A 75 8.94 1.01 -10.02
C ARG A 75 9.17 0.65 -8.55
N VAL A 76 9.48 -0.61 -8.25
CA VAL A 76 9.77 -1.07 -6.88
C VAL A 76 10.95 -0.32 -6.29
N ARG A 77 12.00 -0.03 -7.08
CA ARG A 77 13.14 0.75 -6.61
C ARG A 77 12.73 2.16 -6.18
N THR A 78 11.86 2.83 -6.95
CA THR A 78 11.30 4.15 -6.58
C THR A 78 10.42 4.08 -5.34
N ILE A 79 9.51 3.09 -5.27
CA ILE A 79 8.61 2.87 -4.13
C ILE A 79 9.41 2.61 -2.86
N ASN A 80 10.40 1.71 -2.93
CA ASN A 80 11.24 1.33 -1.80
C ASN A 80 12.09 2.51 -1.31
N ALA A 81 12.69 3.28 -2.22
CA ALA A 81 13.44 4.48 -1.85
C ALA A 81 12.57 5.46 -1.05
N LYS A 82 11.32 5.69 -1.49
CA LYS A 82 10.40 6.58 -0.78
C LYS A 82 9.95 6.02 0.57
N ALA A 83 9.72 4.72 0.66
CA ALA A 83 9.39 4.06 1.92
C ALA A 83 10.54 4.16 2.94
N VAL A 84 11.78 3.94 2.49
CA VAL A 84 12.99 4.09 3.31
C VAL A 84 13.16 5.53 3.77
N GLU A 85 12.97 6.52 2.89
CA GLU A 85 13.01 7.94 3.22
C GLU A 85 11.99 8.28 4.33
N ASN A 86 10.72 7.85 4.16
CA ASN A 86 9.67 8.08 5.15
C ASN A 86 10.00 7.44 6.51
N PHE A 87 10.59 6.25 6.51
CA PHE A 87 10.97 5.58 7.74
C PHE A 87 12.16 6.27 8.42
N GLN A 88 13.19 6.64 7.67
CA GLN A 88 14.41 7.25 8.22
C GLN A 88 14.16 8.67 8.73
N GLU A 89 13.39 9.47 7.99
CA GLU A 89 13.15 10.87 8.35
C GLU A 89 12.02 11.05 9.37
N ARG A 90 11.01 10.17 9.34
CA ARG A 90 9.76 10.35 10.09
C ARG A 90 9.39 9.17 10.99
N GLY A 91 10.11 8.05 10.92
CA GLY A 91 9.77 6.83 11.64
C GLY A 91 8.48 6.16 11.16
N LEU A 92 8.00 6.50 9.96
CA LEU A 92 6.70 6.04 9.46
C LEU A 92 6.88 4.84 8.50
N GLN A 93 6.22 3.73 8.82
CA GLN A 93 6.05 2.62 7.89
C GLN A 93 4.93 2.94 6.90
N THR A 94 5.27 3.19 5.64
CA THR A 94 4.30 3.62 4.62
C THR A 94 4.14 2.66 3.46
N LEU A 95 4.81 1.49 3.50
CA LEU A 95 4.87 0.55 2.41
C LEU A 95 3.94 -0.65 2.67
N HIS A 96 2.90 -0.78 1.85
CA HIS A 96 1.87 -1.79 1.99
C HIS A 96 1.49 -2.39 0.64
N VAL A 97 1.04 -3.64 0.65
CA VAL A 97 0.22 -4.21 -0.42
C VAL A 97 -1.24 -3.90 -0.11
N ALA A 98 -1.97 -3.48 -1.13
CA ALA A 98 -3.41 -3.30 -1.06
C ALA A 98 -4.15 -4.48 -1.69
N TRP A 99 -5.33 -4.79 -1.17
CA TRP A 99 -6.24 -5.77 -1.76
C TRP A 99 -7.68 -5.27 -1.80
N GLY A 100 -8.28 -5.32 -2.99
CA GLY A 100 -9.62 -4.81 -3.26
C GLY A 100 -9.68 -3.28 -3.25
N MET A 101 -10.55 -2.71 -4.07
CA MET A 101 -10.77 -1.27 -4.14
C MET A 101 -12.26 -0.98 -3.91
N ALA A 102 -12.56 -0.11 -2.94
CA ALA A 102 -13.88 0.43 -2.72
C ALA A 102 -14.04 1.75 -3.47
N THR A 103 -15.19 1.94 -4.10
CA THR A 103 -15.58 3.18 -4.78
C THR A 103 -16.95 3.60 -4.29
N TRP A 104 -17.25 4.90 -4.36
CA TRP A 104 -18.55 5.47 -3.99
C TRP A 104 -18.85 6.70 -4.84
N ASN A 105 -20.08 7.18 -4.75
CA ASN A 105 -20.47 8.43 -5.39
C ASN A 105 -20.00 9.60 -4.52
N ASN A 106 -19.15 10.46 -5.08
CA ASN A 106 -18.67 11.66 -4.40
C ASN A 106 -19.26 12.90 -5.07
N THR A 107 -20.33 13.45 -4.49
CA THR A 107 -21.00 14.65 -5.05
C THR A 107 -20.31 15.95 -4.64
N ASN A 108 -19.39 15.90 -3.68
CA ASN A 108 -18.82 17.08 -3.03
C ASN A 108 -17.41 17.43 -3.55
N SER A 109 -16.82 16.59 -4.40
CA SER A 109 -15.48 16.79 -4.96
C SER A 109 -15.32 16.10 -6.31
N GLU A 110 -14.45 16.65 -7.16
CA GLU A 110 -14.02 16.04 -8.42
C GLU A 110 -13.11 14.82 -8.24
N ALA A 111 -12.62 14.56 -7.02
CA ALA A 111 -11.77 13.41 -6.75
C ALA A 111 -12.56 12.10 -6.89
N THR A 112 -12.15 11.24 -7.82
CA THR A 112 -12.72 9.91 -8.04
C THR A 112 -12.35 8.98 -6.88
N PRO A 113 -13.32 8.51 -6.08
CA PRO A 113 -13.04 7.60 -4.98
C PRO A 113 -12.48 6.26 -5.43
N ALA A 114 -11.40 5.85 -4.78
CA ALA A 114 -10.77 4.55 -4.95
C ALA A 114 -9.97 4.24 -3.69
N ALA A 115 -10.58 3.62 -2.70
CA ALA A 115 -9.94 3.29 -1.44
C ALA A 115 -9.50 1.82 -1.43
N PRO A 116 -8.23 1.48 -1.14
CA PRO A 116 -7.88 0.09 -0.88
C PRO A 116 -8.67 -0.43 0.32
N VAL A 117 -9.23 -1.63 0.24
CA VAL A 117 -10.06 -2.18 1.32
C VAL A 117 -9.19 -2.79 2.40
N LEU A 118 -8.27 -3.67 2.00
CA LEU A 118 -7.30 -4.28 2.89
C LEU A 118 -5.90 -3.77 2.57
N LEU A 119 -5.10 -3.64 3.62
CA LEU A 119 -3.70 -3.25 3.58
C LEU A 119 -2.90 -4.27 4.38
N ARG A 120 -1.72 -4.61 3.89
CA ARG A 120 -0.75 -5.41 4.65
C ARG A 120 0.65 -4.88 4.44
N PRO A 121 1.42 -4.65 5.50
CA PRO A 121 2.80 -4.23 5.37
C PRO A 121 3.62 -5.21 4.51
N ILE A 122 4.51 -4.66 3.69
CA ILE A 122 5.37 -5.44 2.80
C ILE A 122 6.81 -4.96 2.95
N ASN A 123 7.71 -5.93 3.11
CA ASN A 123 9.14 -5.69 3.15
C ASN A 123 9.76 -5.98 1.78
N LEU A 124 10.66 -5.09 1.36
CA LEU A 124 11.38 -5.18 0.10
C LEU A 124 12.87 -5.15 0.38
N LYS A 125 13.56 -6.25 0.05
CA LYS A 125 15.01 -6.34 0.20
C LYS A 125 15.69 -6.43 -1.16
N PRO A 126 16.46 -5.41 -1.57
CA PRO A 126 17.23 -5.47 -2.81
C PRO A 126 18.17 -6.68 -2.82
N LYS A 127 18.20 -7.43 -3.93
CA LYS A 127 19.12 -8.58 -4.10
C LYS A 127 20.54 -8.15 -4.43
N ASN A 128 20.70 -7.00 -5.07
CA ASN A 128 21.98 -6.40 -5.43
C ASN A 128 21.94 -4.88 -5.20
N SER A 129 23.11 -4.23 -5.20
CA SER A 129 23.23 -2.78 -5.03
C SER A 129 22.57 -2.00 -6.17
N ALA A 130 22.50 -2.60 -7.36
CA ALA A 130 21.81 -2.02 -8.48
C ALA A 130 20.29 -1.98 -8.27
N GLY A 131 19.70 -2.80 -7.39
CA GLY A 131 18.26 -2.91 -7.15
C GLY A 131 17.46 -3.48 -8.34
N GLU A 132 18.07 -4.38 -9.11
CA GLU A 132 17.44 -4.96 -10.32
C GLU A 132 16.40 -6.05 -9.99
N ASP A 133 16.48 -6.62 -8.80
CA ASP A 133 15.49 -7.55 -8.28
C ASP A 133 15.38 -7.41 -6.75
N PHE A 134 14.25 -7.84 -6.21
CA PHE A 134 13.92 -7.71 -4.79
C PHE A 134 13.39 -9.02 -4.23
N GLU A 135 13.81 -9.36 -3.02
CA GLU A 135 13.07 -10.30 -2.18
C GLU A 135 11.88 -9.57 -1.57
N VAL A 136 10.71 -10.17 -1.71
CA VAL A 136 9.41 -9.62 -1.33
C VAL A 136 8.79 -10.52 -0.26
N GLU A 137 8.36 -9.91 0.84
CA GLU A 137 7.76 -10.60 1.99
C GLU A 137 6.61 -9.76 2.54
N LEU A 138 5.43 -10.36 2.70
CA LEU A 138 4.35 -9.73 3.48
C LEU A 138 4.65 -9.91 4.97
N THR A 139 4.58 -8.83 5.72
CA THR A 139 4.76 -8.82 7.17
C THR A 139 3.45 -8.54 7.87
N GLU A 140 3.35 -8.90 9.15
CA GLU A 140 2.17 -8.65 9.98
C GLU A 140 0.89 -9.27 9.40
N GLU A 141 -0.28 -8.86 9.89
CA GLU A 141 -1.59 -9.33 9.43
C GLU A 141 -2.23 -8.34 8.45
N TRP A 142 -3.31 -8.77 7.80
CA TRP A 142 -4.12 -7.87 6.98
C TRP A 142 -4.93 -6.95 7.87
N GLU A 143 -4.89 -5.66 7.59
CA GLU A 143 -5.68 -4.65 8.25
C GLU A 143 -6.68 -4.04 7.27
N THR A 144 -7.86 -3.66 7.77
CA THR A 144 -8.79 -2.86 6.98
C THR A 144 -8.29 -1.42 6.94
N ASN A 145 -8.40 -0.76 5.79
CA ASN A 145 -7.99 0.62 5.64
C ASN A 145 -8.68 1.54 6.68
N PRO A 146 -7.91 2.16 7.59
CA PRO A 146 -8.47 2.95 8.67
C PRO A 146 -9.14 4.23 8.19
N SER A 147 -8.66 4.84 7.09
CA SER A 147 -9.31 6.03 6.53
C SER A 147 -10.68 5.69 5.96
N LEU A 148 -10.79 4.54 5.28
CA LEU A 148 -12.06 4.05 4.76
C LEU A 148 -13.04 3.72 5.91
N LEU A 149 -12.58 3.03 6.95
CA LEU A 149 -13.41 2.76 8.13
C LEU A 149 -13.87 4.03 8.84
N HIS A 150 -13.02 5.05 8.91
CA HIS A 150 -13.39 6.32 9.51
C HIS A 150 -14.44 7.06 8.66
N MET A 151 -14.24 7.13 7.35
CA MET A 151 -15.20 7.72 6.42
C MET A 151 -16.58 7.05 6.55
N LEU A 152 -16.64 5.72 6.54
CA LEU A 152 -17.90 4.94 6.65
C LEU A 152 -18.61 5.09 8.00
N LYS A 153 -17.94 5.58 9.05
CA LYS A 153 -18.56 5.84 10.36
C LYS A 153 -19.10 7.26 10.47
N THR A 154 -18.57 8.18 9.65
CA THR A 154 -18.87 9.61 9.71
C THR A 154 -19.92 10.01 8.68
N GLU A 155 -20.09 9.23 7.61
CA GLU A 155 -21.26 9.29 6.70
C GLU A 155 -22.42 8.42 7.20
#